data_AF-A0A4S2FBT6-F1
#
_entry.id   AF-A0A4S2FBT6-F1
#
_cell.length_a   1.000
_cell.length_b   1.000
_cell.length_c   1.000
_cell.angle_alpha   90.00
_cell.angle_beta   90.00
_cell.angle_gamma   90.00
#
_symmetry.space_group_name_H-M   'P 1'
#
loop_
_entity.id
_entity.type
_entity.pdbx_description
1 polymer ?
#
loop_
_entity_poly.entity_id
_entity_poly.type
_entity_poly.pdbx_seq_one_letter_code
_entity_poly.pdbx_strand_id
1 'polypeptide(L)' 'MNRNYSISDETVVKRVQAAVELELAKRKAMDVSIIRYDRGSNSIYKENSDGTMEKVGTRLRKGRYSEQLKKEA' A
#
# COMPACT_ATOMS: atom_id res chain seq x y z
N MET A 1 16.88 7.80 -35.14
CA MET A 1 16.37 6.91 -34.07
C MET A 1 17.49 6.66 -33.09
N ASN A 2 17.46 7.27 -31.90
CA ASN A 2 18.40 6.94 -30.82
C ASN A 2 17.63 6.32 -29.66
N ARG A 3 17.74 4.99 -29.57
CA ARG A 3 17.14 4.13 -28.56
C ARG A 3 18.04 4.13 -27.31
N ASN A 4 17.40 4.19 -26.14
CA ASN A 4 17.92 3.90 -24.80
C ASN A 4 18.49 5.09 -24.00
N TYR A 5 17.66 6.08 -23.70
CA TYR A 5 17.73 6.76 -22.40
C TYR A 5 17.16 5.81 -21.33
N SER A 6 17.92 4.76 -21.00
CA SER A 6 17.50 3.85 -19.94
C SER A 6 17.70 4.58 -18.62
N ILE A 7 16.60 4.94 -17.97
CA ILE A 7 16.63 5.40 -16.59
C ILE A 7 17.21 4.24 -15.76
N SER A 8 18.16 4.53 -14.86
CA SER A 8 18.69 3.48 -13.98
C SER A 8 17.62 3.01 -13.01
N ASP A 9 17.64 1.72 -12.63
CA ASP A 9 16.73 1.15 -11.64
C ASP A 9 16.70 1.97 -10.34
N GLU A 10 17.86 2.46 -9.91
CA GLU A 10 17.99 3.36 -8.76
C GLU A 10 17.18 4.64 -8.93
N THR A 11 17.22 5.26 -10.11
CA THR A 11 16.46 6.47 -10.41
C THR A 11 14.96 6.18 -10.44
N VAL A 12 14.57 5.01 -10.95
CA VAL A 12 13.16 4.57 -10.92
C VAL A 12 12.69 4.43 -9.46
N VAL A 13 13.45 3.74 -8.62
CA VAL A 13 13.13 3.55 -7.20
C VAL A 13 12.99 4.88 -6.47
N LYS A 14 13.95 5.79 -6.65
CA LYS A 14 13.92 7.14 -6.04
C LYS A 14 12.67 7.92 -6.44
N ARG A 15 12.32 7.91 -7.73
CA ARG A 15 11.13 8.61 -8.24
C ARG A 15 9.83 8.01 -7.70
N VAL A 16 9.75 6.69 -7.62
CA VAL A 16 8.59 5.99 -7.07
C VAL A 16 8.43 6.32 -5.58
N GLN A 17 9.51 6.27 -4.80
CA GLN A 17 9.48 6.63 -3.38
C GLN A 17 9.00 8.08 -3.18
N ALA A 18 9.57 9.03 -3.92
CA ALA A 18 9.16 10.44 -3.85
C ALA A 18 7.68 10.65 -4.23
N ALA A 19 7.19 9.95 -5.25
CA ALA A 19 5.79 10.03 -5.66
C ALA A 19 4.84 9.48 -4.59
N VAL A 20 5.22 8.37 -3.93
CA VAL A 20 4.44 7.79 -2.83
C VAL A 20 4.42 8.72 -1.62
N GLU A 21 5.57 9.27 -1.23
CA GLU A 21 5.66 10.23 -0.12
C GLU A 21 4.79 11.46 -0.37
N LEU A 22 4.81 12.01 -1.59
CA LEU A 22 3.99 13.15 -1.98
C LEU A 22 2.50 12.85 -1.90
N GLU A 23 2.06 11.69 -2.40
CA GLU A 23 0.65 11.29 -2.33
C GLU A 23 0.18 11.08 -0.87
N LEU A 24 1.03 10.49 -0.02
CA LEU A 24 0.73 10.34 1.40
C LEU A 24 0.63 11.71 2.10
N ALA A 25 1.56 12.63 1.82
CA ALA A 25 1.52 13.98 2.36
C ALA A 25 0.26 14.74 1.91
N LYS A 26 -0.12 14.61 0.63
CA LYS A 26 -1.35 15.18 0.09
C LYS A 26 -2.59 14.65 0.81
N ARG A 27 -2.68 13.33 1.03
CA ARG A 27 -3.80 12.73 1.76
C ARG A 27 -3.91 13.23 3.19
N LYS A 28 -2.77 13.36 3.89
CA LYS A 28 -2.73 13.95 5.24
C LYS A 28 -3.24 15.39 5.24
N ALA A 29 -2.80 16.20 4.29
CA ALA A 29 -3.24 17.59 4.16
C ALA A 29 -4.74 17.74 3.79
N MET A 30 -5.34 16.72 3.18
CA MET A 30 -6.77 16.69 2.81
C MET A 30 -7.64 15.97 3.85
N ASP A 31 -7.11 15.67 5.03
CA ASP A 31 -7.79 14.90 6.08
C ASP A 31 -8.31 13.52 5.62
N VAL A 32 -7.63 12.91 4.65
CA VAL A 32 -7.98 11.59 4.12
C VAL A 32 -7.22 10.50 4.87
N SER A 33 -7.95 9.54 5.43
CA SER A 33 -7.35 8.40 6.12
C SER A 33 -6.48 7.53 5.20
N ILE A 34 -5.39 6.98 5.75
CA ILE A 34 -4.42 6.16 5.03
C ILE A 34 -4.48 4.73 5.58
N ILE A 35 -4.60 3.74 4.70
CA ILE A 35 -4.53 2.34 5.08
C ILE A 35 -3.06 1.90 5.11
N ARG A 36 -2.60 1.40 6.25
CA ARG A 36 -1.26 0.86 6.46
C ARG A 36 -1.34 -0.62 6.79
N TYR A 37 -0.59 -1.42 6.05
CA TYR A 37 -0.42 -2.83 6.33
C TYR A 37 0.88 -3.05 7.11
N ASP A 38 0.77 -3.67 8.28
CA ASP A 38 1.93 -4.13 9.03
C ASP A 38 2.18 -5.61 8.72
N ARG A 39 3.36 -5.88 8.15
CA ARG A 39 3.78 -7.24 7.80
C ARG A 39 4.10 -8.08 9.02
N GLY A 40 4.60 -7.48 10.11
CA GLY A 40 5.01 -8.20 11.32
C GLY A 40 3.82 -8.84 12.04
N SER A 41 2.79 -8.03 12.33
CA SER A 41 1.55 -8.48 12.98
C SER A 41 0.48 -8.94 11.99
N ASN A 42 0.76 -8.91 10.67
CA ASN A 42 -0.17 -9.25 9.60
C ASN A 42 -1.52 -8.50 9.74
N SER A 43 -1.46 -7.25 10.22
CA SER A 43 -2.61 -6.43 10.57
C SER A 43 -2.73 -5.23 9.64
N ILE A 44 -3.96 -4.82 9.41
CA ILE A 44 -4.30 -3.65 8.60
C ILE A 44 -4.78 -2.57 9.55
N TYR A 45 -4.15 -1.41 9.48
CA TYR A 45 -4.46 -0.23 10.26
C TYR A 45 -4.97 0.88 9.34
N LYS A 46 -5.88 1.68 9.85
CA LYS A 46 -6.30 2.95 9.28
C LYS A 46 -5.66 4.04 10.12
N GLU A 47 -4.73 4.78 9.52
CA GLU A 47 -4.20 6.02 10.07
C GLU A 47 -5.17 7.13 9.70
N ASN A 48 -5.83 7.71 10.71
CA ASN A 48 -6.69 8.86 10.54
C ASN A 48 -5.85 10.13 10.34
N SER A 49 -6.49 11.22 9.91
CA SER A 49 -5.78 12.46 9.62
C SER A 49 -5.16 13.12 10.86
N ASP A 50 -5.75 12.90 12.02
CA ASP A 50 -5.24 13.31 13.34
C ASP A 50 -4.04 12.48 13.83
N GLY A 51 -3.59 11.49 13.04
CA GLY A 51 -2.47 10.61 13.37
C GLY A 51 -2.84 9.43 14.27
N THR A 52 -4.12 9.28 14.66
CA THR A 52 -4.57 8.10 15.38
C THR A 52 -4.56 6.87 14.47
N MET A 53 -4.21 5.70 15.01
CA MET A 53 -4.24 4.44 14.29
C MET A 53 -5.34 3.53 14.82
N GLU A 54 -6.24 3.12 13.94
CA GLU A 54 -7.30 2.17 14.22
C GLU A 54 -7.02 0.84 13.52
N LYS A 55 -7.06 -0.28 14.26
CA LYS A 55 -6.94 -1.60 13.63
C LYS A 55 -8.24 -1.94 12.92
N VAL A 56 -8.23 -1.92 11.59
CA VAL A 56 -9.42 -2.20 10.76
C VAL A 56 -9.51 -3.65 10.32
N GLY A 57 -8.45 -4.44 10.54
CA GLY A 57 -8.53 -5.87 10.31
C GLY A 57 -7.20 -6.59 10.47
N THR A 58 -7.25 -7.90 10.26
CA THR A 58 -6.08 -8.73 9.97
C THR A 58 -6.12 -9.10 8.51
N ARG A 59 -4.97 -9.35 7.89
CA ARG A 59 -4.94 -9.87 6.52
C ARG A 59 -5.76 -11.15 6.51
N LEU A 60 -6.88 -11.12 5.80
CA LEU A 60 -7.68 -12.31 5.54
C LEU A 60 -6.74 -13.31 4.86
N ARG A 61 -6.37 -14.39 5.56
CA ARG A 61 -5.92 -15.62 4.91
C ARG A 61 -7.12 -16.18 4.18
N LYS A 62 -7.48 -15.56 3.06
CA LYS A 62 -8.22 -16.26 2.02
C LYS A 62 -7.22 -17.29 1.53
N GLY A 63 -7.52 -18.57 1.73
CA GLY A 63 -6.68 -19.69 1.31
C GLY A 63 -6.37 -19.63 -0.18
N ARG A 64 -5.79 -20.69 -0.76
CA ARG A 64 -5.57 -20.70 -2.22
C ARG A 64 -6.88 -20.40 -2.95
N TYR A 65 -6.80 -19.77 -4.12
CA TYR A 65 -8.00 -19.45 -4.93
C TYR A 65 -8.91 -20.68 -5.14
N SER A 66 -8.31 -21.86 -5.31
CA SER A 66 -9.00 -23.16 -5.37
C SER A 66 -9.75 -23.57 -4.10
N GLU A 67 -9.28 -23.15 -2.92
CA GLU A 67 -9.93 -23.41 -1.63
C GLU A 67 -11.12 -22.47 -1.39
N GLN A 68 -11.11 -21.29 -2.05
CA GLN A 68 -12.20 -20.33 -1.98
C GLN A 68 -13.40 -20.79 -2.83
N LEU A 69 -13.16 -21.27 -4.05
CA LEU A 69 -14.20 -21.77 -4.95
C LEU A 69 -14.99 -22.97 -4.37
N LYS A 70 -14.35 -23.81 -3.54
CA LYS A 70 -15.02 -24.96 -2.90
C LYS A 70 -15.98 -24.58 -1.78
N LYS A 71 -15.93 -23.35 -1.27
CA LYS A 71 -16.82 -22.88 -0.20
C LYS A 71 -18.11 -22.24 -0.73
N GLU A 72 -18.18 -21.94 -2.02
CA GLU A 72 -19.36 -21.34 -2.66
C GLU A 72 -20.26 -22.38 -3.38
N ALA A 73 -19.89 -23.67 -3.33
CA ALA A 73 -20.66 -24.80 -3.85
C ALA A 73 -21.25 -25.62 -2.70
#